data_AF-A0A2S7QZY9-F1
#
_entry.id   AF-A0A2S7QZY9-F1
#
_cell.length_a   1.000
_cell.length_b   1.000
_cell.length_c   1.000
_cell.angle_alpha   90.00
_cell.angle_beta   90.00
_cell.angle_gamma   90.00
#
_symmetry.space_group_name_H-M   'P 1'
#
loop_
_entity.id
_entity.type
_entity.pdbx_description
1 polymer ?
#
loop_
_entity_poly.entity_id
_entity_poly.type
_entity_poly.pdbx_seq_one_letter_code
_entity_poly.pdbx_strand_id
1 'polypeptide(L)'
;MNVWLSISSLQGNARDIDTFEPKVLSLPKGFHQKLVEGMGLPYSWIETSSTVGPFYWSSIEENRGDPCLQLEIIYRKSDVKKIDNPRNWELVLSHSLTTGITNGFFKGTPRSDVNRCITCLQQRIGEIDHPMFLPALIFSLDIDAKEDRRHRDNRERVRELEKTVTEASHIYADPDITKRDHVNLAKINSTLVDCHKEVLWKRPEGYMTIISKMGKTLAQCRDVWPEERRQRLETTDLIMERRLELLMSKLQGISTHREVTISRLKLIGSVLQNLVSLSIFRQEQQRRFKKLERSRTDRIEKLRDEERRGKERAQREVENMLETRKQTTMSLLGILFLPGTFLAAIFSTSFFNFQSGENAGLVSKKFYIYWAVTIPTTVFLFLLWILWKERVKQILEEREEKFLDVEDQVRKEQTAIYAEDIGNGFGY
;
A
#
# COMPACT_ATOMS: atom_id res chain seq x y z
N MET A 1 -14.63 10.32 68.11
CA MET A 1 -15.84 10.58 67.32
C MET A 1 -16.07 9.36 66.44
N ASN A 2 -17.16 8.62 66.65
CA ASN A 2 -17.45 7.40 65.90
C ASN A 2 -17.85 7.77 64.47
N VAL A 3 -16.93 7.60 63.51
CA VAL A 3 -17.23 7.70 62.08
C VAL A 3 -18.06 6.48 61.71
N TRP A 4 -19.37 6.67 61.59
CA TRP A 4 -20.29 5.61 61.15
C TRP A 4 -20.24 5.52 59.63
N LEU A 5 -19.50 4.55 59.10
CA LEU A 5 -19.52 4.22 57.68
C LEU A 5 -20.70 3.27 57.41
N SER A 6 -21.86 3.81 57.02
CA SER A 6 -23.01 2.99 56.61
C SER A 6 -22.94 2.70 55.11
N ILE A 7 -22.38 1.54 54.73
CA ILE A 7 -22.41 1.05 53.34
C ILE A 7 -23.75 0.33 53.13
N SER A 8 -24.80 1.07 52.81
CA SER A 8 -26.17 0.53 52.74
C SER A 8 -26.48 -0.23 51.43
N SER A 9 -25.78 0.06 50.33
CA SER A 9 -25.80 -0.80 49.14
C SER A 9 -24.66 -0.43 48.20
N LEU A 10 -23.69 -1.33 48.00
CA LEU A 10 -22.59 -1.11 47.09
C LEU A 10 -22.72 -2.09 45.91
N GLN A 11 -23.04 -1.58 44.72
CA GLN A 11 -22.99 -2.38 43.50
C GLN A 11 -21.54 -2.50 43.04
N GLY A 12 -20.78 -3.36 43.73
CA GLY A 12 -19.49 -3.83 43.26
C GLY A 12 -19.73 -4.68 42.02
N ASN A 13 -19.37 -4.15 40.85
CA ASN A 13 -19.48 -4.78 39.52
C ASN A 13 -20.83 -4.58 38.82
N ALA A 14 -20.84 -3.64 37.87
CA ALA A 14 -21.84 -3.58 36.82
C ALA A 14 -21.83 -4.88 36.00
N ARG A 15 -23.00 -5.51 35.83
CA ARG A 15 -23.17 -6.77 35.08
C ARG A 15 -23.59 -6.58 33.63
N ASP A 16 -24.24 -5.46 33.32
CA ASP A 16 -24.68 -5.13 31.97
C ASP A 16 -23.51 -4.51 31.18
N ILE A 17 -23.30 -4.99 29.96
CA ILE A 17 -22.18 -4.61 29.08
C ILE A 17 -22.33 -3.14 28.62
N ASP A 18 -23.57 -2.70 28.42
CA ASP A 18 -23.88 -1.36 27.89
C ASP A 18 -24.13 -0.33 29.00
N THR A 19 -23.82 -0.69 30.25
CA THR A 19 -24.06 0.09 31.46
C THR A 19 -23.52 1.54 31.45
N PHE A 20 -22.54 1.82 30.60
CA PHE A 20 -21.89 3.13 30.45
C PHE A 20 -22.14 3.77 29.07
N GLU A 21 -23.00 3.16 28.24
CA GLU A 21 -23.37 3.71 26.93
C GLU A 21 -24.28 4.94 27.10
N PRO A 22 -24.15 5.94 26.21
CA PRO A 22 -25.06 7.07 26.16
C PRO A 22 -26.52 6.59 26.09
N LYS A 23 -27.39 7.17 26.91
CA LYS A 23 -28.84 6.85 26.99
C LYS A 23 -29.17 5.48 27.60
N VAL A 24 -28.21 4.77 28.18
CA VAL A 24 -28.46 3.55 28.95
C VAL A 24 -28.44 3.86 30.44
N LEU A 25 -29.57 3.64 31.10
CA LEU A 25 -29.66 3.66 32.57
C LEU A 25 -29.72 2.21 33.05
N SER A 26 -28.59 1.70 33.55
CA SER A 26 -28.45 0.31 34.02
C SER A 26 -29.24 0.00 35.30
N LEU A 27 -29.89 1.01 35.90
CA LEU A 27 -30.68 0.86 37.13
C LEU A 27 -32.17 0.80 36.78
N PRO A 28 -32.99 0.09 37.58
CA PRO A 28 -34.43 0.02 37.36
C PRO A 28 -35.09 1.40 37.23
N LYS A 29 -36.17 1.50 36.45
CA LYS A 29 -36.91 2.75 36.23
C LYS A 29 -37.31 3.38 37.56
N GLY A 30 -37.01 4.68 37.74
CA GLY A 30 -37.28 5.44 38.97
C GLY A 30 -36.25 5.28 40.08
N PHE A 31 -35.28 4.36 39.96
CA PHE A 31 -34.23 4.17 40.98
C PHE A 31 -33.24 5.36 41.02
N HIS A 32 -32.91 5.93 39.86
CA HIS A 32 -32.07 7.14 39.80
C HIS A 32 -32.69 8.33 40.54
N GLN A 33 -33.99 8.56 40.38
CA GLN A 33 -34.69 9.62 41.09
C GLN A 33 -34.65 9.40 42.60
N LYS A 34 -34.89 8.16 43.05
CA LYS A 34 -34.77 7.80 44.47
C LYS A 34 -33.36 7.98 45.03
N LEU A 35 -32.31 7.73 44.23
CA LEU A 35 -30.93 7.98 44.64
C LEU A 35 -30.63 9.47 44.75
N VAL A 36 -31.02 10.25 43.74
CA VAL A 36 -30.82 11.70 43.70
C VAL A 36 -31.53 12.37 44.88
N GLU A 37 -32.81 12.09 45.07
CA GLU A 37 -33.61 12.68 46.16
C GLU A 37 -33.23 12.10 47.53
N GLY A 38 -33.00 10.78 47.62
CA GLY A 38 -32.76 10.11 48.90
C GLY A 38 -31.34 10.25 49.44
N MET A 39 -30.34 10.42 48.57
CA MET A 39 -28.94 10.61 48.96
C MET A 39 -28.44 12.05 48.72
N GLY A 40 -29.28 12.93 48.16
CA GLY A 40 -28.92 14.32 47.84
C GLY A 40 -27.84 14.41 46.77
N LEU A 41 -27.86 13.55 45.76
CA LEU A 41 -26.87 13.55 44.67
C LEU A 41 -27.21 14.60 43.60
N PRO A 42 -26.22 15.10 42.84
CA PRO A 42 -26.43 16.11 41.80
C PRO A 42 -27.41 15.68 40.70
N TYR A 43 -28.37 16.55 40.36
CA TYR A 43 -29.25 16.37 39.18
C TYR A 43 -28.47 16.38 37.85
N SER A 44 -27.39 17.15 37.80
CA SER A 44 -26.42 17.22 36.70
C SER A 44 -25.76 15.87 36.37
N TRP A 45 -25.95 14.85 37.22
CA TRP A 45 -25.50 13.49 36.96
C TRP A 45 -26.09 12.91 35.67
N ILE A 46 -27.38 13.15 35.37
CA ILE A 46 -28.01 12.57 34.16
C ILE A 46 -27.52 13.28 32.89
N GLU A 47 -27.35 14.60 32.93
CA GLU A 47 -26.90 15.41 31.80
C GLU A 47 -25.52 14.99 31.30
N THR A 48 -24.66 14.60 32.24
CA THR A 48 -23.28 14.19 31.98
C THR A 48 -23.14 12.70 31.64
N SER A 49 -24.25 11.95 31.52
CA SER A 49 -24.24 10.51 31.23
C SER A 49 -23.62 10.15 29.88
N SER A 50 -23.67 11.06 28.91
CA SER A 50 -23.15 10.87 27.56
C SER A 50 -21.73 11.41 27.36
N THR A 51 -21.09 11.94 28.42
CA THR A 51 -19.78 12.59 28.29
C THR A 51 -18.68 11.60 27.90
N VAL A 52 -17.97 11.90 26.82
CA VAL A 52 -16.83 11.12 26.32
C VAL A 52 -15.53 11.68 26.90
N GLY A 53 -14.64 10.81 27.36
CA GLY A 53 -13.35 11.20 27.94
C GLY A 53 -13.36 11.24 29.46
N PRO A 54 -12.18 11.45 30.08
CA PRO A 54 -12.10 11.53 31.53
C PRO A 54 -12.73 12.86 31.96
N PHE A 55 -13.71 12.81 32.87
CA PHE A 55 -14.56 13.95 33.20
C PHE A 55 -14.60 14.18 34.70
N TYR A 56 -14.28 15.40 35.13
CA TYR A 56 -14.44 15.84 36.50
C TYR A 56 -15.18 17.19 36.52
N TRP A 57 -16.18 17.26 37.40
CA TRP A 57 -16.95 18.46 37.69
C TRP A 57 -17.24 18.51 39.19
N SER A 58 -17.25 19.73 39.72
CA SER A 58 -17.65 20.00 41.08
C SER A 58 -18.39 21.33 41.16
N SER A 59 -19.35 21.43 42.07
CA SER A 59 -20.05 22.66 42.41
C SER A 59 -20.35 22.70 43.90
N ILE A 60 -20.45 23.90 44.46
CA ILE A 60 -20.93 24.10 45.83
C ILE A 60 -22.31 24.73 45.70
N GLU A 61 -23.34 24.04 46.18
CA GLU A 61 -24.73 24.48 46.15
C GLU A 61 -25.30 24.59 47.57
N GLU A 62 -26.27 25.47 47.76
CA GLU A 62 -27.10 25.48 48.97
C GLU A 62 -28.10 24.33 48.91
N ASN A 63 -28.15 23.49 49.95
CA ASN A 63 -29.03 22.35 49.97
C ASN A 63 -30.52 22.78 49.97
N ARG A 64 -31.34 22.19 49.11
CA ARG A 64 -32.78 22.45 49.02
C ARG A 64 -33.52 21.85 50.22
N GLY A 65 -33.40 22.48 51.39
CA GLY A 65 -34.11 22.11 52.61
C GLY A 65 -33.33 22.27 53.91
N ASP A 66 -32.03 22.57 53.84
CA ASP A 66 -31.14 22.76 54.99
C ASP A 66 -30.17 23.92 54.63
N PRO A 67 -29.94 24.95 55.46
CA PRO A 67 -29.01 26.06 55.16
C PRO A 67 -27.54 25.63 55.01
N CYS A 68 -27.25 24.33 55.06
CA CYS A 68 -25.92 23.76 54.91
C CYS A 68 -25.48 23.71 53.44
N LEU A 69 -24.28 24.22 53.17
CA LEU A 69 -23.63 24.14 51.86
C LEU A 69 -23.20 22.70 51.56
N GLN A 70 -23.49 22.25 50.34
CA GLN A 70 -23.15 20.93 49.83
C GLN A 70 -22.19 21.03 48.65
N LEU A 71 -21.14 20.23 48.70
CA LEU A 71 -20.23 20.01 47.59
C LEU A 71 -20.69 18.81 46.78
N GLU A 72 -21.04 19.05 45.53
CA GLU A 72 -21.35 18.03 44.56
C GLU A 72 -20.11 17.71 43.71
N ILE A 73 -19.84 16.43 43.47
CA ILE A 73 -18.74 15.97 42.62
C ILE A 73 -19.26 14.90 41.66
N ILE A 74 -18.94 15.08 40.38
CA ILE A 74 -19.13 14.05 39.36
C ILE A 74 -17.76 13.74 38.77
N TYR A 75 -17.31 12.50 38.92
CA TYR A 75 -16.04 12.03 38.41
C TYR A 75 -16.23 10.73 37.61
N ARG A 76 -15.84 10.75 36.33
CA ARG A 76 -16.00 9.62 35.41
C ARG A 76 -14.70 9.31 34.70
N LYS A 77 -14.50 8.02 34.43
CA LYS A 77 -13.42 7.58 33.56
C LYS A 77 -13.77 7.76 32.08
N SER A 78 -12.73 8.00 31.28
CA SER A 78 -12.81 7.97 29.82
C SER A 78 -13.37 6.64 29.32
N ASP A 79 -14.45 6.70 28.56
CA ASP A 79 -15.02 5.54 27.90
C ASP A 79 -14.00 4.94 26.92
N VAL A 80 -13.56 3.73 27.21
CA VAL A 80 -12.70 2.94 26.32
C VAL A 80 -13.44 1.65 26.00
N LYS A 81 -14.04 1.63 24.82
CA LYS A 81 -14.77 0.48 24.29
C LYS A 81 -13.78 -0.66 24.03
N LYS A 82 -13.82 -1.69 24.87
CA LYS A 82 -13.25 -3.02 24.58
C LYS A 82 -14.41 -4.00 24.64
N ILE A 83 -14.79 -4.54 23.48
CA ILE A 83 -15.96 -5.42 23.28
C ILE A 83 -15.98 -6.55 24.31
N ASP A 84 -14.81 -7.09 24.66
CA ASP A 84 -14.73 -8.28 25.53
C ASP A 84 -14.30 -7.97 26.97
N ASN A 85 -13.94 -6.71 27.30
CA ASN A 85 -13.30 -6.41 28.60
C ASN A 85 -13.32 -4.91 28.99
N PRO A 86 -14.49 -4.32 29.27
CA PRO A 86 -14.61 -2.91 29.62
C PRO A 86 -13.97 -2.62 30.98
N ARG A 87 -13.32 -1.44 31.11
CA ARG A 87 -12.74 -0.94 32.36
C ARG A 87 -13.28 0.45 32.67
N ASN A 88 -14.60 0.58 32.78
CA ASN A 88 -15.29 1.84 33.04
C ASN A 88 -15.76 1.92 34.50
N TRP A 89 -15.81 3.15 35.02
CA TRP A 89 -16.33 3.47 36.35
C TRP A 89 -16.85 4.93 36.38
N GLU A 90 -17.84 5.18 37.23
CA GLU A 90 -18.40 6.50 37.52
C GLU A 90 -18.56 6.67 39.03
N LEU A 91 -18.21 7.86 39.52
CA LEU A 91 -18.31 8.28 40.92
C LEU A 91 -19.12 9.56 40.98
N VAL A 92 -20.13 9.57 41.85
CA VAL A 92 -20.96 10.74 42.12
C VAL A 92 -21.03 10.92 43.63
N LEU A 93 -20.66 12.10 44.11
CA LEU A 93 -20.63 12.41 45.54
C LEU A 93 -21.44 13.66 45.83
N SER A 94 -22.04 13.67 47.02
CA SER A 94 -22.59 14.85 47.69
C SER A 94 -22.00 14.90 49.09
N HIS A 95 -21.28 15.96 49.40
CA HIS A 95 -20.58 16.14 50.66
C HIS A 95 -21.11 17.36 51.38
N SER A 96 -21.63 17.18 52.59
CA SER A 96 -22.07 18.29 53.43
C SER A 96 -20.85 18.97 54.04
N LEU A 97 -20.63 20.25 53.70
CA LEU A 97 -19.49 21.03 54.20
C LEU A 97 -19.60 21.38 55.69
N THR A 98 -20.78 21.27 56.27
CA THR A 98 -21.05 21.50 57.70
C THR A 98 -20.89 20.23 58.52
N THR A 99 -21.56 19.14 58.13
CA THR A 99 -21.59 17.88 58.90
C THR A 99 -20.44 16.94 58.58
N GLY A 100 -19.85 17.06 57.39
CA GLY A 100 -18.81 16.16 56.87
C GLY A 100 -19.30 14.82 56.35
N ILE A 101 -20.60 14.61 56.33
CA ILE A 101 -21.20 13.40 55.78
C ILE A 101 -21.05 13.43 54.25
N THR A 102 -20.48 12.36 53.70
CA THR A 102 -20.38 12.15 52.25
C THR A 102 -21.34 11.05 51.85
N ASN A 103 -22.35 11.42 51.07
CA ASN A 103 -23.19 10.46 50.35
C ASN A 103 -22.58 10.24 48.96
N GLY A 104 -22.55 8.99 48.50
CA GLY A 104 -21.88 8.68 47.26
C GLY A 104 -22.44 7.46 46.56
N PHE A 105 -22.56 7.58 45.24
CA PHE A 105 -22.81 6.46 44.35
C PHE A 105 -21.52 6.15 43.57
N PHE A 106 -20.98 4.95 43.77
CA PHE A 106 -19.79 4.50 43.06
C PHE A 106 -20.10 3.20 42.31
N LYS A 107 -19.91 3.24 41.01
CA LYS A 107 -20.24 2.13 40.11
C LYS A 107 -19.08 1.89 39.17
N GLY A 108 -18.73 0.63 38.96
CA GLY A 108 -17.71 0.25 37.99
C GLY A 108 -17.80 -1.20 37.55
N THR A 109 -17.10 -1.48 36.46
CA THR A 109 -16.93 -2.83 35.88
C THR A 109 -16.03 -3.73 36.74
N PRO A 110 -16.09 -5.07 36.64
CA PRO A 110 -15.22 -5.97 37.41
C PRO A 110 -13.72 -5.69 37.32
N ARG A 111 -13.26 -5.15 36.17
CA ARG A 111 -11.85 -4.81 35.94
C ARG A 111 -11.47 -3.42 36.45
N SER A 112 -12.44 -2.59 36.81
CA SER A 112 -12.15 -1.32 37.46
C SER A 112 -11.65 -1.57 38.88
N ASP A 113 -10.70 -0.77 39.36
CA ASP A 113 -10.09 -0.94 40.69
C ASP A 113 -11.03 -0.46 41.82
N VAL A 114 -12.37 -0.52 41.62
CA VAL A 114 -13.39 -0.10 42.58
C VAL A 114 -13.26 -0.87 43.88
N ASN A 115 -13.16 -2.21 43.82
CA ASN A 115 -13.03 -3.05 45.02
C ASN A 115 -11.71 -2.77 45.76
N ARG A 116 -10.63 -2.50 45.02
CA ARG A 116 -9.34 -2.11 45.60
C ARG A 116 -9.45 -0.73 46.27
N CYS A 117 -10.14 0.22 45.65
CA CYS A 117 -10.39 1.54 46.21
C CYS A 117 -11.17 1.46 47.53
N ILE A 118 -12.22 0.63 47.58
CA ILE A 118 -13.01 0.42 48.81
C ILE A 118 -12.16 -0.19 49.91
N THR A 119 -11.34 -1.19 49.59
CA THR A 119 -10.41 -1.79 50.54
C THR A 119 -9.44 -0.75 51.11
N CYS A 120 -8.86 0.11 50.26
CA CYS A 120 -7.98 1.18 50.69
C CYS A 120 -8.71 2.25 51.53
N LEU A 121 -9.97 2.55 51.21
CA LEU A 121 -10.80 3.49 51.96
C LEU A 121 -11.11 2.95 53.37
N GLN A 122 -11.45 1.66 53.50
CA GLN A 122 -11.68 1.00 54.79
C GLN A 122 -10.43 0.98 55.69
N GLN A 123 -9.23 0.99 55.11
CA GLN A 123 -7.97 1.05 55.87
C GLN A 123 -7.62 2.46 56.37
N ARG A 124 -8.23 3.51 55.82
CA ARG A 124 -7.92 4.91 56.15
C ARG A 124 -9.16 5.71 56.55
N ILE A 125 -9.90 5.20 57.52
CA ILE A 125 -11.18 5.80 57.98
C ILE A 125 -11.01 7.24 58.49
N GLY A 126 -9.85 7.57 59.09
CA GLY A 126 -9.59 8.90 59.63
C GLY A 126 -9.49 10.03 58.59
N GLU A 127 -9.24 9.71 57.32
CA GLU A 127 -9.10 10.72 56.24
C GLU A 127 -10.39 10.87 55.41
N ILE A 128 -11.44 10.08 55.69
CA ILE A 128 -12.71 10.05 54.92
C ILE A 128 -13.52 11.34 55.09
N ASP A 129 -13.31 12.06 56.19
CA ASP A 129 -14.01 13.33 56.47
C ASP A 129 -13.65 14.42 55.43
N HIS A 130 -12.54 14.25 54.68
CA HIS A 130 -12.12 15.21 53.67
C HIS A 130 -12.76 14.93 52.28
N PRO A 131 -13.42 15.90 51.64
CA PRO A 131 -14.18 15.68 50.40
C PRO A 131 -13.34 15.19 49.22
N MET A 132 -12.07 15.61 49.13
CA MET A 132 -11.16 15.20 48.04
C MET A 132 -10.46 13.85 48.28
N PHE A 133 -10.61 13.23 49.45
CA PHE A 133 -9.87 11.99 49.76
C PHE A 133 -10.22 10.86 48.77
N LEU A 134 -11.51 10.58 48.59
CA LEU A 134 -11.98 9.53 47.69
C LEU A 134 -11.67 9.83 46.20
N PRO A 135 -11.96 11.03 45.66
CA PRO A 135 -11.55 11.39 44.30
C PRO A 135 -10.03 11.26 44.07
N ALA A 136 -9.19 11.73 44.99
CA ALA A 136 -7.74 11.64 44.89
C ALA A 136 -7.23 10.20 45.00
N LEU A 137 -7.86 9.38 45.83
CA LEU A 137 -7.55 7.95 45.95
C LEU A 137 -7.84 7.20 44.64
N ILE A 138 -9.03 7.40 44.06
CA ILE A 138 -9.41 6.78 42.79
C ILE A 138 -8.45 7.21 41.68
N PHE A 139 -8.15 8.51 41.60
CA PHE A 139 -7.21 9.05 40.63
C PHE A 139 -5.82 8.39 40.77
N SER A 140 -5.34 8.23 42.01
CA SER A 140 -4.04 7.58 42.27
C SER A 140 -3.99 6.11 41.84
N LEU A 141 -5.11 5.38 42.00
CA LEU A 141 -5.23 3.99 41.54
C LEU A 141 -5.34 3.88 40.03
N ASP A 142 -5.94 4.89 39.37
CA ASP A 142 -6.02 4.94 37.92
C ASP A 142 -4.66 5.27 37.26
N ILE A 143 -3.79 6.02 37.93
CA ILE A 143 -2.40 6.34 37.52
C ILE A 143 -1.37 5.49 38.31
N ASP A 144 -1.65 4.20 38.42
CA ASP A 144 -0.76 3.22 39.07
C ASP A 144 0.48 2.91 38.20
N ALA A 145 1.47 2.25 38.79
CA ALA A 145 2.74 1.85 38.20
C ALA A 145 2.62 1.02 36.90
N LYS A 146 1.44 0.45 36.61
CA LYS A 146 1.16 -0.23 35.35
C LYS A 146 1.22 0.72 34.15
N GLU A 147 0.72 1.94 34.28
CA GLU A 147 0.76 2.92 33.19
C GLU A 147 2.20 3.43 32.97
N ASP A 148 2.96 3.64 34.06
CA ASP A 148 4.38 4.03 33.97
C ASP A 148 5.24 2.96 33.27
N ARG A 149 4.95 1.67 33.50
CA ARG A 149 5.58 0.57 32.75
C ARG A 149 5.22 0.64 31.26
N ARG A 150 3.94 0.81 30.93
CA ARG A 150 3.49 0.91 29.53
C ARG A 150 4.19 2.05 28.78
N HIS A 151 4.33 3.22 29.40
CA HIS A 151 5.06 4.34 28.79
C HIS A 151 6.55 4.01 28.55
N ARG A 152 7.19 3.28 29.46
CA ARG A 152 8.57 2.80 29.29
C ARG A 152 8.69 1.76 28.19
N ASP A 153 7.82 0.76 28.16
CA ASP A 153 7.82 -0.29 27.14
C ASP A 153 7.58 0.30 25.74
N ASN A 154 6.67 1.28 25.62
CA ASN A 154 6.43 2.00 24.37
C ASN A 154 7.69 2.73 23.88
N ARG A 155 8.45 3.34 24.78
CA ARG A 155 9.71 4.02 24.44
C ARG A 155 10.76 3.04 23.95
N GLU A 156 10.86 1.88 24.59
CA GLU A 156 11.80 0.82 24.18
C GLU A 156 11.47 0.31 22.77
N ARG A 157 10.19 0.01 22.51
CA ARG A 157 9.72 -0.39 21.17
C ARG A 157 10.01 0.67 20.10
N VAL A 158 9.89 1.96 20.43
CA VAL A 158 10.23 3.04 19.51
C VAL A 158 11.73 3.06 19.20
N ARG A 159 12.59 2.77 20.19
CA ARG A 159 14.05 2.66 19.99
C ARG A 159 14.42 1.46 19.12
N GLU A 160 13.76 0.32 19.32
CA GLU A 160 13.96 -0.86 18.46
C GLU A 160 13.54 -0.58 17.01
N LEU A 161 12.40 0.09 16.83
CA LEU A 161 11.92 0.51 15.51
C LEU A 161 12.90 1.49 14.84
N GLU A 162 13.41 2.47 15.58
CA GLU A 162 14.40 3.43 15.10
C GLU A 162 15.69 2.73 14.65
N LYS A 163 16.18 1.76 15.42
CA LYS A 163 17.33 0.94 15.03
C LYS A 163 17.06 0.20 13.71
N THR A 164 15.90 -0.45 13.61
CA THR A 164 15.49 -1.18 12.40
C THR A 164 15.40 -0.26 11.18
N VAL A 165 14.87 0.95 11.34
CA VAL A 165 14.74 1.94 10.26
C VAL A 165 16.11 2.50 9.87
N THR A 166 17.01 2.68 10.84
CA THR A 166 18.39 3.13 10.59
C THR A 166 19.15 2.07 9.80
N GLU A 167 19.05 0.80 10.20
CA GLU A 167 19.63 -0.34 9.47
C GLU A 167 19.07 -0.44 8.04
N ALA A 168 17.75 -0.30 7.88
CA ALA A 168 17.11 -0.23 6.57
C ALA A 168 17.66 0.94 5.74
N SER A 169 17.83 2.12 6.33
CA SER A 169 18.42 3.28 5.66
C SER A 169 19.84 3.01 5.17
N HIS A 170 20.68 2.38 6.00
CA HIS A 170 22.03 1.98 5.60
C HIS A 170 22.03 0.98 4.44
N ILE A 171 21.15 -0.02 4.47
CA ILE A 171 21.00 -0.99 3.37
C ILE A 171 20.54 -0.30 2.07
N TYR A 172 19.71 0.73 2.17
CA TYR A 172 19.28 1.54 1.02
C TYR A 172 20.36 2.51 0.52
N ALA A 173 21.36 2.83 1.35
CA ALA A 173 22.54 3.60 0.95
C ALA A 173 23.66 2.70 0.38
N ASP A 174 23.70 1.42 0.74
CA ASP A 174 24.71 0.46 0.27
C ASP A 174 24.68 0.31 -1.27
N PRO A 175 25.84 0.35 -1.96
CA PRO A 175 25.94 0.09 -3.40
C PRO A 175 25.49 -1.31 -3.78
N ASP A 176 25.65 -2.30 -2.88
CA ASP A 176 25.17 -3.67 -3.11
C ASP A 176 23.66 -3.74 -2.96
N ILE A 177 23.03 -3.78 -4.13
CA ILE A 177 21.61 -3.61 -4.29
C ILE A 177 20.82 -4.86 -3.86
N THR A 178 21.45 -6.03 -3.82
CA THR A 178 20.80 -7.31 -3.49
C THR A 178 20.41 -7.41 -2.02
N LYS A 179 21.12 -6.69 -1.14
CA LYS A 179 20.82 -6.61 0.29
C LYS A 179 19.45 -5.98 0.58
N ARG A 180 18.94 -5.13 -0.32
CA ARG A 180 17.69 -4.38 -0.14
C ARG A 180 16.44 -5.25 -0.16
N ASP A 181 16.48 -6.41 -0.81
CA ASP A 181 15.33 -7.34 -0.89
C ASP A 181 14.98 -7.96 0.48
N HIS A 182 15.92 -7.89 1.43
CA HIS A 182 15.73 -8.39 2.80
C HIS A 182 15.00 -7.37 3.70
N VAL A 183 14.78 -6.13 3.23
CA VAL A 183 14.12 -5.08 4.03
C VAL A 183 12.62 -5.07 3.78
N ASN A 184 11.85 -5.42 4.81
CA ASN A 184 10.39 -5.39 4.75
C ASN A 184 9.83 -4.03 5.23
N LEU A 185 9.76 -3.05 4.31
CA LEU A 185 9.21 -1.71 4.61
C LEU A 185 7.75 -1.76 5.09
N ALA A 186 6.94 -2.72 4.62
CA ALA A 186 5.55 -2.86 5.05
C ALA A 186 5.44 -3.27 6.53
N LYS A 187 6.32 -4.17 6.98
CA LYS A 187 6.41 -4.57 8.39
C LYS A 187 6.87 -3.42 9.28
N ILE A 188 7.85 -2.65 8.83
CA ILE A 188 8.31 -1.43 9.52
C ILE A 188 7.14 -0.43 9.63
N ASN A 189 6.40 -0.20 8.55
CA ASN A 189 5.25 0.70 8.56
C ASN A 189 4.14 0.25 9.53
N SER A 190 3.79 -1.05 9.51
CA SER A 190 2.82 -1.61 10.46
C SER A 190 3.26 -1.38 11.90
N THR A 191 4.55 -1.60 12.18
CA THR A 191 5.11 -1.43 13.53
C THR A 191 5.12 0.04 13.95
N LEU A 192 5.40 0.96 13.02
CA LEU A 192 5.31 2.41 13.23
C LEU A 192 3.89 2.83 13.62
N VAL A 193 2.88 2.35 12.89
CA VAL A 193 1.46 2.63 13.17
C VAL A 193 1.05 2.09 14.54
N ASP A 194 1.47 0.86 14.88
CA ASP A 194 1.19 0.25 16.18
C ASP A 194 1.82 1.05 17.33
N CYS A 195 3.08 1.45 17.19
CA CYS A 195 3.75 2.32 18.16
C CYS A 195 3.04 3.67 18.30
N HIS A 196 2.58 4.27 17.19
CA HIS A 196 1.84 5.52 17.21
C HIS A 196 0.53 5.39 18.00
N LYS A 197 -0.23 4.32 17.76
CA LYS A 197 -1.47 4.00 18.48
C LYS A 197 -1.23 3.82 19.98
N GLU A 198 -0.22 3.06 20.35
CA GLU A 198 0.12 2.78 21.76
C GLU A 198 0.58 4.03 22.50
N VAL A 199 1.39 4.89 21.89
CA VAL A 199 1.83 6.16 22.48
C VAL A 199 0.66 7.15 22.60
N LEU A 200 -0.29 7.10 21.66
CA LEU A 200 -1.46 7.97 21.70
C LEU A 200 -2.47 7.58 22.78
N TRP A 201 -2.44 6.35 23.26
CA TRP A 201 -3.31 5.84 24.31
C TRP A 201 -3.22 6.69 25.58
N LYS A 202 -4.38 7.02 26.19
CA LYS A 202 -4.51 7.83 27.43
C LYS A 202 -3.64 9.09 27.48
N ARG A 203 -4.18 10.19 26.95
CA ARG A 203 -3.56 11.52 26.95
C ARG A 203 -3.40 12.09 28.37
N PRO A 204 -2.18 12.39 28.85
CA PRO A 204 -1.95 12.91 30.20
C PRO A 204 -2.62 14.28 30.42
N GLU A 205 -2.77 15.08 29.37
CA GLU A 205 -3.31 16.45 29.42
C GLU A 205 -4.76 16.48 29.95
N GLY A 206 -5.55 15.46 29.62
CA GLY A 206 -6.91 15.30 30.15
C GLY A 206 -6.91 15.07 31.66
N TYR A 207 -5.96 14.26 32.16
CA TYR A 207 -5.81 14.00 33.60
C TYR A 207 -5.18 15.19 34.34
N MET A 208 -4.26 15.93 33.72
CA MET A 208 -3.72 17.17 34.28
C MET A 208 -4.84 18.21 34.47
N THR A 209 -5.76 18.30 33.51
CA THR A 209 -6.95 19.17 33.62
C THR A 209 -7.83 18.75 34.79
N ILE A 210 -7.99 17.44 35.04
CA ILE A 210 -8.72 16.93 36.20
C ILE A 210 -8.04 17.34 37.51
N ILE A 211 -6.71 17.16 37.64
CA ILE A 211 -6.00 17.59 38.86
C ILE A 211 -6.15 19.09 39.07
N SER A 212 -6.03 19.90 38.02
CA SER A 212 -6.23 21.35 38.12
C SER A 212 -7.64 21.69 38.62
N LYS A 213 -8.67 20.99 38.14
CA LYS A 213 -10.03 21.16 38.65
C LYS A 213 -10.19 20.70 40.09
N MET A 214 -9.61 19.56 40.47
CA MET A 214 -9.62 19.07 41.86
C MET A 214 -8.95 20.07 42.81
N GLY A 215 -7.82 20.68 42.40
CA GLY A 215 -7.16 21.74 43.17
C GLY A 215 -8.05 22.98 43.34
N LYS A 216 -8.79 23.38 42.29
CA LYS A 216 -9.79 24.45 42.39
C LYS A 216 -10.93 24.10 43.35
N THR A 217 -11.44 22.87 43.30
CA THR A 217 -12.46 22.39 44.25
C THR A 217 -11.96 22.49 45.69
N LEU A 218 -10.71 22.08 45.93
CA LEU A 218 -10.07 22.07 47.24
C LEU A 218 -9.93 23.51 47.79
N ALA A 219 -9.49 24.45 46.95
CA ALA A 219 -9.44 25.88 47.30
C ALA A 219 -10.83 26.46 47.62
N GLN A 220 -11.84 26.16 46.79
CA GLN A 220 -13.22 26.62 47.02
C GLN A 220 -13.81 26.07 48.34
N CYS A 221 -13.52 24.82 48.69
CA CYS A 221 -13.98 24.25 49.96
C CYS A 221 -13.33 24.96 51.16
N ARG A 222 -12.03 25.29 51.05
CA ARG A 222 -11.27 25.98 52.10
C ARG A 222 -11.86 27.35 52.46
N ASP A 223 -12.38 28.06 51.46
CA ASP A 223 -12.97 29.40 51.64
C ASP A 223 -14.34 29.35 52.34
N VAL A 224 -15.02 28.20 52.28
CA VAL A 224 -16.42 28.05 52.67
C VAL A 224 -16.59 27.21 53.96
N TRP A 225 -15.55 26.48 54.38
CA TRP A 225 -15.63 25.64 55.58
C TRP A 225 -15.89 26.46 56.86
N PRO A 226 -16.72 25.93 57.78
CA PRO A 226 -16.82 26.45 59.14
C PRO A 226 -15.46 26.41 59.87
N GLU A 227 -15.20 27.38 60.74
CA GLU A 227 -13.90 27.56 61.41
C GLU A 227 -13.43 26.31 62.16
N GLU A 228 -14.31 25.65 62.91
CA GLU A 228 -13.99 24.40 63.64
C GLU A 228 -13.52 23.28 62.71
N ARG A 229 -14.13 23.20 61.53
CA ARG A 229 -13.84 22.15 60.54
C ARG A 229 -12.58 22.48 59.76
N ARG A 230 -12.37 23.76 59.45
CA ARG A 230 -11.14 24.28 58.84
C ARG A 230 -9.92 23.91 59.68
N GLN A 231 -9.96 24.12 61.00
CA GLN A 231 -8.87 23.74 61.91
C GLN A 231 -8.63 22.22 61.95
N ARG A 232 -9.70 21.42 61.99
CA ARG A 232 -9.61 19.96 62.02
C ARG A 232 -9.02 19.38 60.74
N LEU A 233 -9.41 19.93 59.59
CA LEU A 233 -9.03 19.43 58.27
C LEU A 233 -7.72 20.04 57.75
N GLU A 234 -7.19 21.11 58.34
CA GLU A 234 -6.01 21.84 57.86
C GLU A 234 -4.83 20.92 57.50
N THR A 235 -4.51 19.96 58.37
CA THR A 235 -3.42 19.00 58.10
C THR A 235 -3.74 18.09 56.92
N THR A 236 -4.99 17.59 56.84
CA THR A 236 -5.43 16.68 55.78
C THR A 236 -5.53 17.41 54.43
N ASP A 237 -6.02 18.65 54.44
CA ASP A 237 -6.13 19.53 53.28
C ASP A 237 -4.75 19.79 52.66
N LEU A 238 -3.75 20.12 53.50
CA LEU A 238 -2.36 20.26 53.07
C LEU A 238 -1.80 18.96 52.46
N ILE A 239 -2.07 17.81 53.09
CA ILE A 239 -1.65 16.51 52.55
C ILE A 239 -2.29 16.26 51.18
N MET A 240 -3.57 16.58 51.02
CA MET A 240 -4.27 16.41 49.74
C MET A 240 -3.71 17.35 48.66
N GLU A 241 -3.44 18.60 48.99
CA GLU A 241 -2.81 19.56 48.07
C GLU A 241 -1.44 19.06 47.59
N ARG A 242 -0.57 18.62 48.51
CA ARG A 242 0.73 18.03 48.18
C ARG A 242 0.63 16.77 47.34
N ARG A 243 -0.40 15.96 47.57
CA ARG A 243 -0.67 14.75 46.77
C ARG A 243 -1.09 15.10 45.35
N LEU A 244 -1.97 16.09 45.17
CA LEU A 244 -2.36 16.57 43.84
C LEU A 244 -1.16 17.19 43.10
N GLU A 245 -0.31 17.95 43.80
CA GLU A 245 0.94 18.50 43.27
C GLU A 245 1.88 17.38 42.77
N LEU A 246 2.12 16.35 43.60
CA LEU A 246 2.93 15.19 43.22
C LEU A 246 2.38 14.49 41.97
N LEU A 247 1.07 14.28 41.91
CA LEU A 247 0.41 13.65 40.77
C LEU A 247 0.49 14.51 39.49
N MET A 248 0.41 15.84 39.64
CA MET A 248 0.61 16.79 38.53
C MET A 248 2.04 16.68 37.98
N SER A 249 3.05 16.73 38.85
CA SER A 249 4.46 16.60 38.45
C SER A 249 4.73 15.26 37.75
N LYS A 250 4.13 14.16 38.26
CA LYS A 250 4.22 12.83 37.62
C LYS A 250 3.66 12.86 36.19
N LEU A 251 2.46 13.42 36.02
CA LEU A 251 1.82 13.51 34.70
C LEU A 251 2.58 14.42 33.73
N GLN A 252 3.14 15.51 34.23
CA GLN A 252 3.96 16.41 33.42
C GLN A 252 5.21 15.68 32.88
N GLY A 253 5.89 14.89 33.73
CA GLY A 253 7.00 14.05 33.29
C GLY A 253 6.59 13.04 32.20
N ILE A 254 5.43 12.40 32.35
CA ILE A 254 4.88 11.49 31.32
C ILE A 254 4.59 12.26 30.02
N SER A 255 4.03 13.47 30.11
CA SER A 255 3.73 14.33 28.96
C SER A 255 4.98 14.68 28.17
N THR A 256 6.03 15.17 28.84
CA THR A 256 7.30 15.51 28.19
C THR A 256 7.93 14.30 27.49
N HIS A 257 7.92 13.12 28.13
CA HIS A 257 8.42 11.91 27.50
C HIS A 257 7.61 11.47 26.28
N ARG A 258 6.29 11.62 26.34
CA ARG A 258 5.39 11.32 25.23
C ARG A 258 5.66 12.24 24.03
N GLU A 259 5.83 13.53 24.25
CA GLU A 259 6.15 14.51 23.18
C GLU A 259 7.43 14.13 22.45
N VAL A 260 8.51 13.82 23.18
CA VAL A 260 9.77 13.36 22.59
C VAL A 260 9.55 12.09 21.77
N THR A 261 8.78 11.12 22.30
CA THR A 261 8.50 9.86 21.62
C THR A 261 7.71 10.06 20.33
N ILE A 262 6.71 10.95 20.34
CA ILE A 262 5.94 11.32 19.14
C ILE A 262 6.84 11.99 18.11
N SER A 263 7.72 12.90 18.52
CA SER A 263 8.68 13.55 17.60
C SER A 263 9.62 12.53 16.93
N ARG A 264 10.10 11.53 17.68
CA ARG A 264 10.92 10.45 17.11
C ARG A 264 10.13 9.60 16.12
N LEU A 265 8.88 9.25 16.43
CA LEU A 265 8.01 8.53 15.49
C LEU A 265 7.75 9.32 14.21
N LYS A 266 7.60 10.64 14.29
CA LYS A 266 7.47 11.51 13.09
C LYS A 266 8.73 11.47 12.23
N LEU A 267 9.92 11.53 12.84
CA LEU A 267 11.19 11.40 12.12
C LEU A 267 11.34 10.02 11.46
N ILE A 268 10.96 8.95 12.16
CA ILE A 268 10.94 7.61 11.58
C ILE A 268 9.99 7.56 10.36
N GLY A 269 8.81 8.17 10.48
CA GLY A 269 7.84 8.26 9.40
C GLY A 269 8.39 8.99 8.16
N SER A 270 9.11 10.10 8.33
CA SER A 270 9.70 10.83 7.21
C SER A 270 10.82 10.03 6.53
N VAL A 271 11.68 9.36 7.31
CA VAL A 271 12.71 8.46 6.75
C VAL A 271 12.04 7.33 5.97
N LEU A 272 11.01 6.70 6.52
CA LEU A 272 10.30 5.61 5.87
C LEU A 272 9.66 6.08 4.54
N GLN A 273 9.05 7.27 4.52
CA GLN A 273 8.49 7.86 3.30
C GLN A 273 9.56 8.05 2.21
N ASN A 274 10.75 8.51 2.58
CA ASN A 274 11.87 8.62 1.65
C ASN A 274 12.30 7.25 1.11
N LEU A 275 12.42 6.23 1.98
CA LEU A 275 12.79 4.87 1.58
C LEU A 275 11.75 4.23 0.64
N VAL A 276 10.46 4.42 0.95
CA VAL A 276 9.36 3.97 0.09
C VAL A 276 9.43 4.66 -1.27
N SER A 277 9.63 5.98 -1.30
CA SER A 277 9.74 6.73 -2.56
C SER A 277 10.91 6.23 -3.43
N LEU A 278 12.06 5.97 -2.82
CA LEU A 278 13.21 5.36 -3.50
C LEU A 278 12.91 3.96 -4.05
N SER A 279 12.15 3.14 -3.30
CA SER A 279 11.77 1.80 -3.75
C SER A 279 10.81 1.83 -4.95
N ILE A 280 9.84 2.75 -4.95
CA ILE A 280 8.87 2.94 -6.04
C ILE A 280 9.59 3.42 -7.30
N PHE A 281 10.39 4.50 -7.18
CA PHE A 281 11.16 5.04 -8.30
C PHE A 281 12.03 3.96 -8.95
N ARG A 282 12.70 3.12 -8.14
CA ARG A 282 13.50 2.01 -8.65
C ARG A 282 12.66 0.95 -9.36
N GLN A 283 11.51 0.59 -8.82
CA GLN A 283 10.62 -0.39 -9.44
C GLN A 283 10.18 0.09 -10.84
N GLU A 284 9.93 1.38 -10.99
CA GLU A 284 9.63 1.98 -12.28
C GLU A 284 10.82 1.92 -13.25
N GLN A 285 12.03 2.27 -12.78
CA GLN A 285 13.24 2.18 -13.61
C GLN A 285 13.54 0.77 -14.07
N GLN A 286 13.41 -0.24 -13.20
CA GLN A 286 13.59 -1.64 -13.58
C GLN A 286 12.56 -2.10 -14.62
N ARG A 287 11.30 -1.67 -14.50
CA ARG A 287 10.28 -1.96 -15.51
C ARG A 287 10.63 -1.32 -16.85
N ARG A 288 11.12 -0.08 -16.85
CA ARG A 288 11.57 0.60 -18.08
C ARG A 288 12.75 -0.12 -18.72
N PHE A 289 13.77 -0.48 -17.95
CA PHE A 289 14.93 -1.19 -18.45
C PHE A 289 14.57 -2.55 -19.04
N LYS A 290 13.75 -3.35 -18.33
CA LYS A 290 13.25 -4.64 -18.84
C LYS A 290 12.45 -4.49 -20.14
N LYS A 291 11.65 -3.42 -20.29
CA LYS A 291 10.94 -3.12 -21.54
C LYS A 291 11.92 -2.80 -22.68
N LEU A 292 12.96 -2.02 -22.40
CA LEU A 292 14.00 -1.68 -23.38
C LEU A 292 14.79 -2.92 -23.81
N GLU A 293 15.17 -3.78 -22.86
CA GLU A 293 15.85 -5.04 -23.16
C GLU A 293 14.98 -5.94 -24.04
N ARG A 294 13.69 -6.10 -23.73
CA ARG A 294 12.75 -6.85 -24.57
C ARG A 294 12.64 -6.26 -25.98
N SER A 295 12.52 -4.94 -26.09
CA SER A 295 12.50 -4.27 -27.39
C SER A 295 13.78 -4.52 -28.20
N ARG A 296 14.94 -4.52 -27.53
CA ARG A 296 16.22 -4.87 -28.15
C ARG A 296 16.27 -6.33 -28.60
N THR A 297 15.82 -7.28 -27.77
CA THR A 297 15.80 -8.70 -28.13
C THR A 297 14.89 -8.96 -29.32
N ASP A 298 13.69 -8.36 -29.32
CA ASP A 298 12.72 -8.51 -30.39
C ASP A 298 13.26 -7.93 -31.72
N ARG A 299 13.99 -6.80 -31.66
CA ARG A 299 14.67 -6.24 -32.84
C ARG A 299 15.76 -7.15 -33.38
N ILE A 300 16.59 -7.73 -32.50
CA ILE A 300 17.65 -8.67 -32.92
C ILE A 300 17.03 -9.92 -33.54
N GLU A 301 15.94 -10.44 -32.99
CA GLU A 301 15.22 -11.59 -33.55
C GLU A 301 14.66 -11.28 -34.95
N LYS A 302 14.01 -10.13 -35.12
CA LYS A 302 13.52 -9.68 -36.44
C LYS A 302 14.65 -9.56 -37.47
N LEU A 303 15.79 -8.99 -37.09
CA LEU A 303 16.96 -8.89 -37.98
C LEU A 303 17.48 -10.27 -38.38
N ARG A 304 17.54 -11.23 -37.44
CA ARG A 304 17.92 -12.61 -37.74
C ARG A 304 16.93 -13.30 -38.69
N ASP A 305 15.64 -13.05 -38.52
CA ASP A 305 14.60 -13.59 -39.41
C ASP A 305 14.62 -12.95 -40.80
N GLU A 306 14.93 -11.66 -40.90
CA GLU A 306 15.18 -10.98 -42.18
C GLU A 306 16.40 -11.56 -42.88
N GLU A 307 17.51 -11.78 -42.16
CA GLU A 307 18.71 -12.41 -42.72
C GLU A 307 18.44 -13.84 -43.21
N ARG A 308 17.70 -14.65 -42.44
CA ARG A 308 17.25 -16.00 -42.85
C ARG A 308 16.42 -15.95 -44.13
N ARG A 309 15.41 -15.07 -44.17
CA ARG A 309 14.57 -14.88 -45.36
C ARG A 309 15.38 -14.39 -46.56
N GLY A 310 16.38 -13.53 -46.35
CA GLY A 310 17.31 -13.09 -47.39
C GLY A 310 18.14 -14.25 -47.95
N LYS A 311 18.69 -15.11 -47.10
CA LYS A 311 19.43 -16.32 -47.50
C LYS A 311 18.55 -17.30 -48.28
N GLU A 312 17.32 -17.55 -47.82
CA GLU A 312 16.37 -18.41 -48.52
C GLU A 312 16.01 -17.86 -49.91
N ARG A 313 15.80 -16.54 -50.03
CA ARG A 313 15.54 -15.89 -51.33
C ARG A 313 16.73 -16.05 -52.28
N ALA A 314 17.95 -15.78 -51.82
CA ALA A 314 19.15 -15.94 -52.62
C ALA A 314 19.33 -17.41 -53.09
N GLN A 315 19.03 -18.39 -52.24
CA GLN A 315 19.06 -19.80 -52.63
C GLN A 315 18.03 -20.13 -53.73
N ARG A 316 16.79 -19.65 -53.57
CA ARG A 316 15.73 -19.84 -54.59
C ARG A 316 16.08 -19.18 -55.92
N GLU A 317 16.70 -18.00 -55.90
CA GLU A 317 17.17 -17.34 -57.11
C GLU A 317 18.24 -18.16 -57.83
N VAL A 318 19.20 -18.72 -57.10
CA VAL A 318 20.21 -19.63 -57.66
C VAL A 318 19.58 -20.89 -58.26
N GLU A 319 18.61 -21.49 -57.57
CA GLU A 319 17.87 -22.66 -58.07
C GLU A 319 17.10 -22.32 -59.36
N ASN A 320 16.33 -21.23 -59.37
CA ASN A 320 15.60 -20.75 -60.54
C ASN A 320 16.53 -20.44 -61.72
N MET A 321 17.71 -19.85 -61.46
CA MET A 321 18.73 -19.63 -62.50
C MET A 321 19.23 -20.95 -63.10
N LEU A 322 19.46 -21.97 -62.27
CA LEU A 322 19.86 -23.30 -62.74
C LEU A 322 18.76 -23.97 -63.55
N GLU A 323 17.50 -23.88 -63.11
CA GLU A 323 16.34 -24.40 -63.86
C GLU A 323 16.16 -23.69 -65.20
N THR A 324 16.26 -22.38 -65.23
CA THR A 324 16.17 -21.58 -66.46
C THR A 324 17.25 -21.98 -67.46
N ARG A 325 18.49 -22.22 -66.99
CA ARG A 325 19.59 -22.73 -67.83
C ARG A 325 19.24 -24.11 -68.41
N LYS A 326 18.74 -25.04 -67.59
CA LYS A 326 18.32 -26.38 -68.05
C LYS A 326 17.20 -26.31 -69.09
N GLN A 327 16.18 -25.48 -68.84
CA GLN A 327 15.05 -25.30 -69.76
C GLN A 327 15.52 -24.73 -71.10
N THR A 328 16.44 -23.78 -71.08
CA THR A 328 17.05 -23.23 -72.30
C THR A 328 17.78 -24.32 -73.10
N THR A 329 18.51 -25.21 -72.43
CA THR A 329 19.17 -26.36 -73.09
C THR A 329 18.18 -27.34 -73.72
N MET A 330 17.06 -27.65 -73.05
CA MET A 330 16.02 -28.51 -73.65
C MET A 330 15.37 -27.86 -74.88
N SER A 331 15.05 -26.57 -74.82
CA SER A 331 14.53 -25.82 -75.97
C SER A 331 15.50 -25.81 -77.15
N LEU A 332 16.80 -25.68 -76.89
CA LEU A 332 17.84 -25.77 -77.92
C LEU A 332 17.86 -27.15 -78.59
N LEU A 333 17.76 -28.23 -77.81
CA LEU A 333 17.66 -29.60 -78.32
C LEU A 333 16.40 -29.80 -79.18
N GLY A 334 15.28 -29.21 -78.78
CA GLY A 334 14.03 -29.23 -79.54
C GLY A 334 14.18 -28.56 -80.92
N ILE A 335 14.80 -27.39 -80.98
CA ILE A 335 15.08 -26.67 -82.24
C ILE A 335 15.99 -27.51 -83.17
N LEU A 336 16.93 -28.26 -82.60
CA LEU A 336 17.84 -29.13 -83.36
C LEU A 336 17.15 -30.38 -83.91
N PHE A 337 16.29 -31.03 -83.13
CA PHE A 337 15.70 -32.32 -83.50
C PHE A 337 14.39 -32.22 -84.28
N LEU A 338 13.55 -31.21 -84.02
CA LEU A 338 12.23 -31.07 -84.66
C LEU A 338 12.27 -31.17 -86.20
N PRO A 339 13.18 -30.44 -86.90
CA PRO A 339 13.20 -30.42 -88.37
C PRO A 339 13.52 -31.80 -88.94
N GLY A 340 14.48 -32.49 -88.33
CA GLY A 340 14.88 -33.84 -88.72
C GLY A 340 13.75 -34.84 -88.49
N THR A 341 13.08 -34.80 -87.33
CA THR A 341 11.94 -35.70 -87.05
C THR A 341 10.73 -35.43 -87.94
N PHE A 342 10.41 -34.17 -88.23
CA PHE A 342 9.28 -33.81 -89.08
C PHE A 342 9.49 -34.27 -90.52
N LEU A 343 10.70 -34.05 -91.06
CA LEU A 343 11.05 -34.52 -92.39
C LEU A 343 11.11 -36.05 -92.46
N ALA A 344 11.67 -36.72 -91.45
CA ALA A 344 11.65 -38.18 -91.36
C ALA A 344 10.21 -38.74 -91.34
N ALA A 345 9.29 -38.10 -90.61
CA ALA A 345 7.88 -38.49 -90.60
C ALA A 345 7.22 -38.31 -91.99
N ILE A 346 7.47 -37.18 -92.67
CA ILE A 346 6.98 -36.95 -94.05
C ILE A 346 7.50 -38.03 -94.99
N PHE A 347 8.79 -38.35 -94.94
CA PHE A 347 9.40 -39.40 -95.77
C PHE A 347 8.96 -40.82 -95.40
N SER A 348 8.44 -41.03 -94.18
CA SER A 348 7.86 -42.30 -93.73
C SER A 348 6.43 -42.54 -94.25
N THR A 349 5.75 -41.48 -94.71
CA THR A 349 4.45 -41.63 -95.36
C THR A 349 4.60 -42.26 -96.75
N SER A 350 3.63 -43.10 -97.14
CA SER A 350 3.62 -43.83 -98.43
C SER A 350 3.58 -42.94 -99.68
N PHE A 351 3.67 -41.62 -99.55
CA PHE A 351 3.74 -40.66 -100.66
C PHE A 351 5.05 -40.76 -101.45
N PHE A 352 6.14 -41.28 -100.84
CA PHE A 352 7.39 -41.51 -101.54
C PHE A 352 7.60 -43.01 -101.79
N ASN A 353 7.14 -43.49 -102.94
CA ASN A 353 7.34 -44.89 -103.33
C ASN A 353 8.78 -45.09 -103.85
N PHE A 354 9.68 -45.52 -102.96
CA PHE A 354 11.08 -45.83 -103.31
C PHE A 354 11.27 -47.23 -103.92
N GLN A 355 10.20 -47.99 -104.14
CA GLN A 355 10.19 -49.24 -104.89
C GLN A 355 9.60 -49.02 -106.28
N SER A 356 10.45 -48.74 -107.26
CA SER A 356 10.10 -48.85 -108.68
C SER A 356 11.34 -49.33 -109.44
N GLY A 357 11.38 -50.65 -109.71
CA GLY A 357 12.37 -51.33 -110.55
C GLY A 357 13.54 -51.96 -109.79
N GLU A 358 13.70 -53.28 -109.93
CA GLU A 358 14.78 -54.18 -109.44
C GLU A 358 15.92 -53.50 -108.67
N ASN A 359 15.81 -53.43 -107.34
CA ASN A 359 16.90 -53.49 -106.35
C ASN A 359 16.34 -53.12 -104.97
N ALA A 360 15.58 -54.05 -104.39
CA ALA A 360 15.16 -53.99 -103.00
C ALA A 360 16.39 -54.22 -102.11
N GLY A 361 17.04 -53.13 -101.68
CA GLY A 361 18.16 -53.19 -100.73
C GLY A 361 19.14 -52.02 -100.77
N LEU A 362 19.11 -51.16 -101.79
CA LEU A 362 20.01 -50.01 -101.89
C LEU A 362 19.27 -48.69 -101.66
N VAL A 363 19.78 -47.89 -100.72
CA VAL A 363 19.34 -46.52 -100.43
C VAL A 363 19.13 -45.76 -101.75
N SER A 364 17.91 -45.26 -101.97
CA SER A 364 17.53 -44.59 -103.23
C SER A 364 18.45 -43.39 -103.53
N LYS A 365 18.83 -43.21 -104.81
CA LYS A 365 19.63 -42.06 -105.30
C LYS A 365 19.06 -40.68 -104.93
N LYS A 366 17.79 -40.60 -104.51
CA LYS A 366 17.11 -39.38 -104.06
C LYS A 366 17.32 -39.03 -102.58
N PHE A 367 18.10 -39.82 -101.83
CA PHE A 367 18.44 -39.56 -100.42
C PHE A 367 19.09 -38.18 -100.17
N TYR A 368 19.73 -37.58 -101.19
CA TYR A 368 20.29 -36.23 -101.09
C TYR A 368 19.23 -35.14 -100.82
N ILE A 369 17.97 -35.33 -101.24
CA ILE A 369 16.88 -34.36 -101.02
C ILE A 369 16.60 -34.16 -99.52
N TYR A 370 16.74 -35.23 -98.72
CA TYR A 370 16.63 -35.15 -97.27
C TYR A 370 17.63 -34.13 -96.69
N TRP A 371 18.89 -34.22 -97.08
CA TRP A 371 19.93 -33.30 -96.60
C TRP A 371 19.78 -31.88 -97.16
N ALA A 372 19.34 -31.76 -98.43
CA ALA A 372 19.10 -30.47 -99.08
C ALA A 372 17.96 -29.66 -98.45
N VAL A 373 17.00 -30.30 -97.79
CA VAL A 373 15.88 -29.61 -97.11
C VAL A 373 16.14 -29.49 -95.60
N THR A 374 16.63 -30.55 -94.95
CA THR A 374 16.81 -30.57 -93.49
C THR A 374 17.83 -29.55 -93.01
N ILE A 375 18.96 -29.40 -93.71
CA ILE A 375 20.05 -28.49 -93.30
C ILE A 375 19.57 -27.03 -93.36
N PRO A 376 19.02 -26.50 -94.47
CA PRO A 376 18.55 -25.12 -94.53
C PRO A 376 17.44 -24.80 -93.52
N THR A 377 16.50 -25.72 -93.31
CA THR A 377 15.41 -25.51 -92.33
C THR A 377 15.95 -25.42 -90.90
N THR A 378 16.94 -26.23 -90.55
CA THR A 378 17.59 -26.19 -89.22
C THR A 378 18.37 -24.88 -89.03
N VAL A 379 19.11 -24.44 -90.05
CA VAL A 379 19.82 -23.15 -90.03
C VAL A 379 18.85 -21.99 -89.88
N PHE A 380 17.72 -22.02 -90.59
CA PHE A 380 16.69 -20.98 -90.51
C PHE A 380 16.08 -20.86 -89.10
N LEU A 381 15.72 -21.98 -88.47
CA LEU A 381 15.19 -21.98 -87.10
C LEU A 381 16.22 -21.52 -86.07
N PHE A 382 17.49 -21.88 -86.26
CA PHE A 382 18.57 -21.43 -85.40
C PHE A 382 18.79 -19.91 -85.50
N LEU A 383 18.74 -19.34 -86.71
CA LEU A 383 18.81 -17.89 -86.93
C LEU A 383 17.63 -17.15 -86.28
N LEU A 384 16.40 -17.67 -86.41
CA LEU A 384 15.23 -17.11 -85.73
C LEU A 384 15.40 -17.09 -84.21
N TRP A 385 15.99 -18.13 -83.63
CA TRP A 385 16.25 -18.20 -82.20
C TRP A 385 17.28 -17.17 -81.73
N ILE A 386 18.38 -16.96 -82.48
CA ILE A 386 19.39 -15.93 -82.16
C ILE A 386 18.76 -14.53 -82.15
N LEU A 387 18.00 -14.19 -83.19
CA LEU A 387 17.33 -12.90 -83.30
C LEU A 387 16.33 -12.66 -82.16
N TRP A 388 15.58 -13.69 -81.77
CA TRP A 388 14.66 -13.61 -80.64
C TRP A 388 15.40 -13.40 -79.32
N LYS A 389 16.50 -14.13 -79.10
CA LYS A 389 17.33 -14.01 -77.89
C LYS A 389 17.94 -12.62 -77.74
N GLU A 390 18.45 -12.03 -78.81
CA GLU A 390 19.02 -10.67 -78.80
C GLU A 390 17.96 -9.61 -78.50
N ARG A 391 16.76 -9.71 -79.09
CA ARG A 391 15.64 -8.81 -78.76
C ARG A 391 15.20 -8.91 -77.30
N VAL A 392 15.12 -10.13 -76.76
CA VAL A 392 14.76 -10.33 -75.36
C VAL A 392 15.82 -9.74 -74.43
N LYS A 393 17.11 -9.87 -74.77
CA LYS A 393 18.21 -9.27 -74.00
C LYS A 393 18.07 -7.75 -73.88
N GLN A 394 17.78 -7.05 -74.99
CA GLN A 394 17.59 -5.60 -74.98
C GLN A 394 16.42 -5.15 -74.09
N ILE A 395 15.30 -5.87 -74.14
CA ILE A 395 14.12 -5.59 -73.29
C ILE A 395 14.43 -5.81 -71.80
N LEU A 396 15.30 -6.77 -71.48
CA LEU A 396 15.73 -7.03 -70.10
C LEU A 396 16.68 -5.93 -69.60
N GLU A 397 17.63 -5.49 -70.42
CA GLU A 397 18.55 -4.38 -70.09
C GLU A 397 17.77 -3.08 -69.79
N GLU A 398 16.76 -2.73 -70.60
CA GLU A 398 15.90 -1.56 -70.33
C GLU A 398 15.06 -1.68 -69.05
N ARG A 399 14.73 -2.91 -68.62
CA ARG A 399 14.02 -3.13 -67.35
C ARG A 399 14.96 -3.03 -66.16
N GLU A 400 16.17 -3.57 -66.27
CA GLU A 400 17.20 -3.46 -65.22
C GLU A 400 17.55 -2.00 -64.92
N GLU A 401 17.71 -1.16 -65.95
CA GLU A 401 17.95 0.29 -65.75
C GLU A 401 16.80 0.98 -65.01
N LYS A 402 15.54 0.63 -65.32
CA LYS A 402 14.37 1.18 -64.60
C LYS A 402 14.29 0.71 -63.15
N PHE A 403 14.69 -0.54 -62.87
CA PHE A 403 14.74 -1.06 -61.50
C PHE A 403 15.83 -0.37 -60.68
N LEU A 404 17.01 -0.12 -61.26
CA LEU A 404 18.11 0.59 -60.62
C LEU A 404 17.73 2.03 -60.25
N ASP A 405 17.01 2.75 -61.12
CA ASP A 405 16.53 4.11 -60.83
C ASP A 405 15.52 4.14 -59.66
N VAL A 406 14.61 3.16 -59.61
CA VAL A 406 13.66 3.03 -58.49
C VAL A 406 14.36 2.69 -57.17
N GLU A 407 15.37 1.82 -57.19
CA GLU A 407 16.12 1.47 -55.99
C GLU A 407 16.91 2.65 -55.43
N ASP A 408 17.51 3.47 -56.30
CA ASP A 408 18.19 4.70 -55.90
C ASP A 408 17.22 5.77 -55.36
N GLN A 409 15.98 5.84 -55.88
CA GLN A 409 14.93 6.69 -55.31
C GLN A 409 14.54 6.24 -53.90
N VAL A 410 14.29 4.95 -53.70
CA VAL A 410 13.95 4.38 -52.38
C VAL A 410 15.09 4.61 -51.37
N ARG A 411 16.35 4.43 -51.79
CA ARG A 411 17.52 4.66 -50.93
C ARG A 411 17.61 6.12 -50.48
N LYS A 412 17.36 7.08 -51.38
CA LYS A 412 17.33 8.52 -51.06
C LYS A 412 16.23 8.86 -50.05
N GLU A 413 15.02 8.31 -50.23
CA GLU A 413 13.91 8.52 -49.30
C GLU A 413 14.20 7.93 -47.90
N GLN A 414 14.77 6.72 -47.83
CA GLN A 414 15.17 6.12 -46.56
C GLN A 414 16.21 6.96 -45.83
N THR A 415 17.24 7.46 -46.51
CA THR A 415 18.23 8.35 -45.89
C THR A 415 17.64 9.66 -45.38
N ALA A 416 16.60 10.20 -46.04
CA ALA A 416 15.92 11.40 -45.58
C ALA A 416 15.14 11.14 -44.27
N ILE A 417 14.45 10.01 -44.15
CA ILE A 417 13.73 9.61 -42.93
C ILE A 417 14.68 9.42 -41.75
N TYR A 418 15.82 8.73 -41.96
CA TYR A 418 16.82 8.55 -40.90
C TYR A 418 17.45 9.87 -40.45
N ALA A 419 17.65 10.84 -41.35
CA ALA A 419 18.15 12.16 -40.99
C ALA A 419 17.14 12.96 -40.13
N GLU A 420 15.84 12.82 -40.41
CA GLU A 420 14.77 13.46 -39.64
C GLU A 420 14.63 12.87 -38.22
N ASP A 421 14.73 11.55 -38.07
CA ASP A 421 14.71 10.87 -36.77
C ASP A 421 15.93 11.24 -35.88
N ILE A 422 17.11 11.41 -36.46
CA ILE A 422 18.31 11.86 -35.74
C ILE A 422 18.16 13.34 -35.32
N GLY A 423 17.57 14.19 -36.16
CA GLY A 423 17.30 15.59 -35.85
C GLY A 423 16.31 15.78 -34.70
N ASN A 424 15.27 14.95 -34.62
CA ASN A 424 14.29 14.97 -33.54
C ASN A 424 14.76 14.28 -32.25
N GLY A 425 15.79 13.41 -32.32
CA GLY A 425 16.31 12.66 -31.17
C GLY A 425 17.27 13.42 -30.25
N PHE A 426 17.75 14.61 -30.65
CA PHE A 426 18.66 15.45 -29.85
C PHE A 426 17.99 16.66 -29.17
N GLY A 427 16.66 16.74 -29.22
CA GLY A 427 15.87 17.78 -28.55
C GLY A 427 15.27 17.32 -27.21
N TYR A 428 16.09 16.88 -26.25
CA TYR A 428 15.71 16.78 -24.83
C TYR A 428 16.88 17.11 -23.91
#